data_AF-A0AAD9S261-F1
#
_entry.id   AF-A0AAD9S261-F1
#
_cell.length_a   1.000
_cell.length_b   1.000
_cell.length_c   1.000
_cell.angle_alpha   90.00
_cell.angle_beta   90.00
_cell.angle_gamma   90.00
#
_symmetry.space_group_name_H-M   'P 1'
#
loop_
_entity.id
_entity.type
_entity.pdbx_description
1 polymer ?
#
loop_
_entity_poly.entity_id
_entity_poly.type
_entity_poly.pdbx_seq_one_letter_code
_entity_poly.pdbx_strand_id
1 'polypeptide(L)'
;MGHVVAAWAFDDREAEWGYQELQPHGATIYTDYVKFLEHYGLEAVVIASVAGAHAEQALKAIEQDKHILREKPLSIRADISQSVVDTAAKKSHLKVLCAFSRRFDDSYRKAWSQMNSGSVGDAVVFRSQTCDMLNPTSFFLPYVKASGGVFLDLNIHDIDL
;
A
#
# COMPACT_ATOMS: atom_id res chain seq x y z
N MET A 1 8.25 19.72 2.94
CA MET A 1 7.86 19.10 1.65
C MET A 1 8.65 17.81 1.56
N GLY A 2 8.00 16.64 1.49
CA GLY A 2 8.71 15.36 1.37
C GLY A 2 9.37 15.24 0.00
N HIS A 3 10.52 14.58 -0.08
CA HIS A 3 11.19 14.24 -1.34
C HIS A 3 11.72 12.80 -1.27
N VAL A 4 11.90 12.18 -2.43
CA VAL A 4 12.44 10.82 -2.52
C VAL A 4 13.95 10.88 -2.35
N VAL A 5 14.47 10.33 -1.25
CA VAL A 5 15.91 10.29 -0.92
C VAL A 5 16.57 8.96 -1.32
N ALA A 6 15.78 7.90 -1.40
CA ALA A 6 16.25 6.57 -1.75
C ALA A 6 15.13 5.73 -2.36
N ALA A 7 15.51 4.73 -3.14
CA ALA A 7 14.62 3.70 -3.66
C ALA A 7 15.29 2.33 -3.58
N TRP A 8 14.48 1.28 -3.42
CA TRP A 8 14.94 -0.10 -3.50
C TRP A 8 14.33 -0.78 -4.73
N ALA A 9 15.17 -1.50 -5.46
CA ALA A 9 14.79 -2.28 -6.63
C ALA A 9 14.92 -3.78 -6.33
N PHE A 10 13.93 -4.56 -6.75
CA PHE A 10 13.95 -6.00 -6.56
C PHE A 10 14.81 -6.73 -7.62
N ASP A 11 14.82 -6.22 -8.85
CA ASP A 11 15.58 -6.78 -9.97
C ASP A 11 16.41 -5.71 -10.70
N ASP A 12 17.32 -6.15 -11.58
CA ASP A 12 18.22 -5.27 -12.32
C ASP A 12 17.47 -4.29 -13.24
N ARG A 13 16.27 -4.64 -13.72
CA ARG A 13 15.49 -3.76 -14.60
C ARG A 13 14.88 -2.61 -13.80
N GLU A 14 14.34 -2.90 -12.62
CA GLU A 14 13.88 -1.86 -11.69
C GLU A 14 15.04 -0.98 -11.22
N ALA A 15 16.22 -1.57 -11.00
CA ALA A 15 17.41 -0.82 -10.61
C ALA A 15 17.86 0.13 -11.72
N GLU A 16 17.94 -0.36 -12.97
CA GLU A 16 18.26 0.45 -14.15
C GLU A 16 17.28 1.62 -14.32
N TRP A 17 15.98 1.35 -14.18
CA TRP A 17 14.96 2.40 -14.20
C TRP A 17 15.20 3.42 -13.09
N GLY A 18 15.50 2.98 -11.86
CA GLY A 18 15.83 3.86 -10.74
C GLY A 18 17.06 4.75 -11.00
N TYR A 19 18.10 4.19 -11.62
CA TYR A 19 19.30 4.96 -12.00
C TYR A 19 18.99 6.03 -13.06
N GLN A 20 18.05 5.77 -13.95
CA GLN A 20 17.68 6.70 -15.02
C GLN A 20 16.69 7.77 -14.56
N GLU A 21 15.70 7.41 -13.74
CA GLU A 21 14.54 8.26 -13.46
C GLU A 21 14.53 8.85 -12.04
N LEU A 22 15.27 8.28 -11.09
CA LEU A 22 15.26 8.75 -9.69
C LEU A 22 16.62 9.31 -9.27
N GLN A 23 17.72 8.66 -9.67
CA GLN A 23 19.06 9.10 -9.29
C GLN A 23 19.42 10.52 -9.79
N PRO A 24 19.01 10.97 -11.00
CA PRO A 24 19.23 12.35 -11.42
C PRO A 24 18.52 13.40 -10.54
N HIS A 25 17.51 12.98 -9.78
CA HIS A 25 16.78 13.81 -8.83
C HIS A 25 17.28 13.65 -7.38
N GLY A 26 18.41 12.95 -7.18
CA GLY A 26 19.09 12.83 -5.89
C GLY A 26 18.74 11.59 -5.07
N ALA A 27 17.94 10.66 -5.61
CA ALA A 27 17.64 9.41 -4.92
C ALA A 27 18.81 8.42 -5.00
N THR A 28 19.16 7.79 -3.88
CA THR A 28 20.11 6.66 -3.88
C THR A 28 19.39 5.35 -4.17
N ILE A 29 19.88 4.56 -5.13
CA ILE A 29 19.27 3.28 -5.52
C ILE A 29 19.97 2.13 -4.80
N TYR A 30 19.16 1.25 -4.21
CA TYR A 30 19.61 0.07 -3.49
C TYR A 30 19.03 -1.19 -4.12
N THR A 31 19.80 -2.27 -4.13
CA THR A 31 19.32 -3.62 -4.47
C THR A 31 19.14 -4.50 -3.23
N ASP A 32 19.60 -4.02 -2.07
CA ASP A 32 19.41 -4.65 -0.76
C ASP A 32 18.41 -3.84 0.07
N TYR A 33 17.31 -4.48 0.45
CA TYR A 33 16.22 -3.82 1.16
C TYR A 33 16.61 -3.37 2.58
N VAL A 34 17.49 -4.11 3.26
CA VAL A 34 17.92 -3.75 4.61
C VAL A 34 18.82 -2.52 4.55
N LYS A 35 19.77 -2.49 3.61
CA LYS A 35 20.62 -1.29 3.40
C LYS A 35 19.83 -0.08 2.98
N PHE A 36 18.76 -0.27 2.20
CA PHE A 36 17.82 0.80 1.86
C PHE A 36 17.19 1.41 3.12
N LEU A 37 16.71 0.58 4.06
CA LEU A 37 16.12 1.07 5.31
C LEU A 37 17.12 1.81 6.21
N GLU A 38 18.41 1.51 6.09
CA GLU A 38 19.51 2.17 6.79
C GLU A 38 19.92 3.53 6.16
N HIS A 39 19.31 3.94 5.05
CA HIS A 39 19.63 5.20 4.38
C HIS A 39 19.49 6.40 5.34
N TYR A 40 20.55 7.21 5.40
CA TYR A 40 20.58 8.38 6.28
C TYR A 40 19.50 9.39 5.88
N GLY A 41 18.67 9.80 6.84
CA GLY A 41 17.57 10.73 6.60
C GLY A 41 16.30 10.08 6.01
N LEU A 42 16.24 8.74 5.88
CA LEU A 42 15.00 8.05 5.52
C LEU A 42 14.04 8.01 6.71
N GLU A 43 12.97 8.80 6.67
CA GLU A 43 11.96 8.89 7.74
C GLU A 43 10.73 8.01 7.48
N ALA A 44 10.36 7.84 6.20
CA ALA A 44 9.16 7.12 5.79
C ALA A 44 9.43 6.26 4.55
N VAL A 45 8.71 5.14 4.44
CA VAL A 45 8.80 4.22 3.30
C VAL A 45 7.43 4.08 2.65
N VAL A 46 7.41 4.21 1.32
CA VAL A 46 6.27 3.80 0.51
C VAL A 46 6.52 2.38 0.01
N ILE A 47 5.64 1.46 0.37
CA ILE A 47 5.75 0.05 -0.03
C ILE A 47 4.69 -0.23 -1.09
N ALA A 48 5.12 -0.38 -2.34
CA ALA A 48 4.28 -0.65 -3.50
C ALA A 48 4.74 -1.91 -4.27
N SER A 49 5.29 -2.88 -3.55
CA SER A 49 5.75 -4.15 -4.13
C SER A 49 4.58 -5.09 -4.44
N VAL A 50 4.87 -6.34 -4.79
CA VAL A 50 3.84 -7.38 -4.86
C VAL A 50 3.22 -7.68 -3.49
N ALA A 51 1.93 -8.03 -3.46
CA ALA A 51 1.15 -8.25 -2.24
C ALA A 51 1.77 -9.27 -1.26
N GLY A 52 2.49 -10.26 -1.78
CA GLY A 52 3.17 -11.28 -0.95
C GLY A 52 4.33 -10.74 -0.12
N ALA A 53 4.97 -9.65 -0.55
CA ALA A 53 6.15 -9.07 0.13
C ALA A 53 5.78 -7.95 1.12
N HIS A 54 4.56 -7.41 1.04
CA HIS A 54 4.09 -6.28 1.83
C HIS A 54 4.31 -6.44 3.33
N ALA A 55 3.90 -7.56 3.90
CA ALA A 55 3.96 -7.76 5.35
C ALA A 55 5.40 -7.85 5.86
N GLU A 56 6.26 -8.62 5.18
CA GLU A 56 7.67 -8.74 5.57
C GLU A 56 8.41 -7.41 5.47
N GLN A 57 8.20 -6.67 4.38
CA GLN A 57 8.78 -5.35 4.19
C GLN A 57 8.29 -4.37 5.26
N ALA A 58 6.98 -4.39 5.55
CA ALA A 58 6.41 -3.53 6.58
C ALA A 58 6.98 -3.84 7.97
N LEU A 59 7.13 -5.11 8.34
CA LEU A 59 7.71 -5.51 9.63
C LEU A 59 9.15 -5.01 9.77
N LYS A 60 10.00 -5.23 8.76
CA LYS A 60 11.39 -4.74 8.76
C LYS A 60 11.47 -3.22 8.85
N ALA A 61 10.61 -2.51 8.13
CA ALA A 61 10.55 -1.05 8.19
C ALA A 61 10.07 -0.54 9.57
N ILE A 62 9.08 -1.20 10.20
CA ILE A 62 8.65 -0.89 11.57
C ILE A 62 9.78 -1.15 12.56
N GLU A 63 10.50 -2.26 12.43
CA GLU A 63 11.65 -2.59 13.27
C GLU A 63 12.74 -1.51 13.22
N GLN A 64 12.98 -0.93 12.04
CA GLN A 64 13.91 0.18 11.77
C GLN A 64 13.34 1.59 12.07
N ASP A 65 12.22 1.66 12.80
CA ASP A 65 11.56 2.91 13.22
C ASP A 65 11.17 3.84 12.05
N LYS A 66 10.67 3.26 10.95
CA LYS A 66 10.19 4.02 9.78
C LYS A 66 8.68 4.19 9.78
N HIS A 67 8.21 5.37 9.37
CA HIS A 67 6.82 5.56 8.98
C HIS A 67 6.53 4.77 7.69
N ILE A 68 5.29 4.33 7.48
CA ILE A 68 4.92 3.45 6.37
C ILE A 68 3.62 3.92 5.74
N LEU A 69 3.65 4.06 4.42
CA LEU A 69 2.46 4.03 3.57
C LEU A 69 2.59 2.82 2.64
N ARG A 70 1.73 1.81 2.80
CA ARG A 70 1.86 0.54 2.07
C ARG A 70 0.60 0.24 1.27
N GLU A 71 0.79 -0.19 0.03
CA GLU A 71 -0.29 -0.56 -0.89
C GLU A 71 -1.16 -1.72 -0.43
N LYS A 72 -2.46 -1.69 -0.71
CA LYS A 72 -3.35 -2.82 -0.38
C LYS A 72 -2.98 -4.07 -1.20
N PRO A 73 -3.29 -5.30 -0.71
CA PRO A 73 -3.70 -5.65 0.66
C PRO A 73 -2.50 -5.73 1.62
N LEU A 74 -2.76 -5.82 2.93
CA LEU A 74 -1.68 -5.93 3.94
C LEU A 74 -0.94 -7.26 3.85
N SER A 75 -1.70 -8.31 3.65
CA SER A 75 -1.25 -9.61 3.24
C SER A 75 -2.44 -10.33 2.61
N ILE A 76 -2.18 -11.42 1.89
CA ILE A 76 -3.22 -12.36 1.45
C ILE A 76 -3.74 -13.26 2.58
N ARG A 77 -3.22 -13.10 3.81
CA ARG A 77 -3.69 -13.81 5.00
C ARG A 77 -3.93 -12.87 6.18
N ALA A 78 -5.01 -13.12 6.92
CA ALA A 78 -5.42 -12.30 8.05
C ALA A 78 -4.48 -12.42 9.26
N ASP A 79 -3.95 -13.61 9.53
CA ASP A 79 -2.99 -13.87 10.63
C ASP A 79 -1.67 -13.11 10.43
N ILE A 80 -1.13 -13.13 9.21
CA ILE A 80 0.03 -12.32 8.83
C ILE A 80 -0.33 -10.83 8.91
N SER A 81 -1.55 -10.47 8.56
CA SER A 81 -1.94 -9.07 8.65
C SER A 81 -1.99 -8.55 10.09
N GLN A 82 -2.48 -9.38 11.00
CA GLN A 82 -2.55 -9.08 12.42
C GLN A 82 -1.17 -8.89 13.03
N SER A 83 -0.16 -9.67 12.62
CA SER A 83 1.20 -9.53 13.16
C SER A 83 1.81 -8.16 12.86
N VAL A 84 1.53 -7.58 11.68
CA VAL A 84 1.96 -6.22 11.32
C VAL A 84 1.24 -5.18 12.17
N VAL A 85 -0.07 -5.34 12.38
CA VAL A 85 -0.87 -4.45 13.23
C VAL A 85 -0.35 -4.47 14.67
N ASP A 86 -0.11 -5.66 15.23
CA ASP A 86 0.39 -5.83 16.59
C ASP A 86 1.80 -5.24 16.76
N THR A 87 2.64 -5.37 15.73
CA THR A 87 3.99 -4.80 15.74
C THR A 87 3.95 -3.27 15.66
N ALA A 88 3.10 -2.71 14.79
CA ALA A 88 2.88 -1.28 14.70
C ALA A 88 2.29 -0.69 15.99
N ALA A 89 1.39 -1.41 16.66
CA ALA A 89 0.77 -0.98 17.91
C ALA A 89 1.80 -0.82 19.05
N LYS A 90 2.89 -1.59 19.04
CA LYS A 90 4.01 -1.45 19.99
C LYS A 90 4.84 -0.18 19.76
N LYS A 91 4.71 0.45 18.59
CA LYS A 91 5.46 1.65 18.19
C LYS A 91 4.50 2.79 17.84
N SER A 92 3.73 3.24 18.83
CA SER A 92 2.64 4.23 18.66
C SER A 92 3.07 5.60 18.09
N HIS A 93 4.36 5.91 18.11
CA HIS A 93 4.91 7.13 17.48
C HIS A 93 5.01 7.00 15.96
N LEU A 94 5.06 5.78 15.42
CA LEU A 94 5.08 5.53 13.98
C LEU A 94 3.68 5.70 13.38
N LYS A 95 3.68 6.03 12.10
CA LYS A 95 2.46 6.13 11.28
C LYS A 95 2.54 4.98 10.28
N VAL A 96 1.69 3.98 10.44
CA VAL A 96 1.62 2.82 9.55
C VAL A 96 0.24 2.79 8.92
N LEU A 97 0.18 3.07 7.62
CA LEU A 97 -1.06 3.20 6.88
C LEU A 97 -1.12 2.17 5.74
N CYS A 98 -2.29 1.57 5.57
CA CYS A 98 -2.67 0.87 4.34
C CYS A 98 -3.26 1.90 3.37
N ALA A 99 -2.76 1.95 2.14
CA ALA A 99 -3.13 2.94 1.13
C ALA A 99 -4.50 2.65 0.49
N PHE A 100 -5.57 2.68 1.30
CA PHE A 100 -6.94 2.66 0.79
C PHE A 100 -7.35 4.05 0.26
N SER A 101 -6.85 4.36 -0.94
CA SER A 101 -7.00 5.65 -1.59
C SER A 101 -8.46 6.11 -1.76
N ARG A 102 -9.41 5.18 -1.99
CA ARG A 102 -10.82 5.53 -2.22
C ARG A 102 -11.50 6.27 -1.06
N ARG A 103 -11.02 6.12 0.17
CA ARG A 103 -11.48 6.92 1.33
C ARG A 103 -11.21 8.42 1.17
N PHE A 104 -10.33 8.79 0.24
CA PHE A 104 -9.91 10.14 -0.05
C PHE A 104 -10.59 10.74 -1.27
N ASP A 105 -11.32 9.96 -2.06
CA ASP A 105 -12.05 10.49 -3.22
C ASP A 105 -13.18 11.41 -2.76
N ASP A 106 -13.33 12.54 -3.45
CA ASP A 106 -14.33 13.56 -3.12
C ASP A 106 -15.77 13.01 -3.15
N SER A 107 -16.04 12.06 -4.04
CA SER A 107 -17.35 11.40 -4.16
C SER A 107 -17.71 10.61 -2.90
N TYR A 108 -16.79 9.77 -2.40
CA TYR A 108 -17.00 8.98 -1.19
C TYR A 108 -17.04 9.86 0.07
N ARG A 109 -16.17 10.87 0.15
CA ARG A 109 -16.19 11.85 1.26
C ARG A 109 -17.49 12.64 1.32
N LYS A 110 -18.04 13.02 0.15
CA LYS A 110 -19.33 13.69 0.06
C LYS A 110 -20.47 12.77 0.48
N ALA A 111 -20.48 11.52 0.03
CA ALA A 111 -21.48 10.54 0.43
C ALA A 111 -21.45 10.33 1.96
N TRP A 112 -20.26 10.16 2.54
CA TRP A 112 -20.07 10.05 3.99
C TRP A 112 -20.61 11.28 4.75
N SER A 113 -20.30 12.49 4.28
CA SER A 113 -20.81 13.73 4.88
C SER A 113 -22.33 13.85 4.79
N GLN A 114 -22.93 13.46 3.67
CA GLN A 114 -24.38 13.49 3.48
C GLN A 114 -25.11 12.48 4.38
N MET A 115 -24.55 11.29 4.55
CA MET A 115 -25.03 10.29 5.51
C MET A 115 -24.95 10.81 6.94
N ASN A 116 -23.79 11.32 7.37
CA ASN A 116 -23.59 11.78 8.75
C ASN A 116 -24.38 13.04 9.12
N SER A 117 -24.70 13.89 8.14
CA SER A 117 -25.54 15.07 8.36
C SER A 117 -27.03 14.74 8.43
N GLY A 118 -27.44 13.50 8.14
CA GLY A 118 -28.84 13.09 8.04
C GLY A 118 -29.56 13.61 6.80
N SER A 119 -28.83 14.24 5.85
CA SER A 119 -29.43 14.84 4.64
C SER A 119 -30.11 13.83 3.71
N VAL A 120 -29.76 12.55 3.82
CA VAL A 120 -30.35 11.43 3.05
C VAL A 120 -31.23 10.53 3.91
N GLY A 121 -31.54 10.93 5.16
CA GLY A 121 -32.21 10.09 6.15
C GLY A 121 -31.32 8.95 6.65
N ASP A 122 -31.96 7.90 7.18
CA ASP A 122 -31.24 6.73 7.69
C ASP A 122 -30.89 5.77 6.55
N ALA A 123 -29.63 5.36 6.48
CA ALA A 123 -29.17 4.36 5.53
C ALA A 123 -29.73 2.98 5.90
N VAL A 124 -30.57 2.40 5.02
CA VAL A 124 -31.16 1.07 5.22
C VAL A 124 -30.40 -0.01 4.44
N VAL A 125 -29.85 0.32 3.29
CA VAL A 125 -29.11 -0.59 2.42
C VAL A 125 -27.87 0.11 1.86
N PHE A 126 -26.73 -0.56 1.97
CA PHE A 126 -25.50 -0.19 1.28
C PHE A 126 -25.21 -1.21 0.17
N ARG A 127 -24.93 -0.71 -1.03
CA ARG A 127 -24.48 -1.52 -2.16
C ARG A 127 -23.24 -0.88 -2.77
N SER A 128 -22.13 -1.58 -2.65
CA SER A 128 -20.92 -1.28 -3.40
C SER A 128 -20.72 -2.31 -4.51
N GLN A 129 -20.22 -1.86 -5.65
CA GLN A 129 -19.93 -2.72 -6.80
C GLN A 129 -18.78 -2.10 -7.60
N THR A 130 -17.59 -2.66 -7.45
CA THR A 130 -16.48 -2.45 -8.38
C THR A 130 -16.46 -3.55 -9.42
N CYS A 131 -16.35 -3.15 -10.69
CA CYS A 131 -16.17 -4.06 -11.81
C CYS A 131 -14.90 -3.68 -12.56
N ASP A 132 -13.84 -4.45 -12.37
CA ASP A 132 -12.61 -4.29 -13.13
C ASP A 132 -12.77 -4.93 -14.51
N MET A 133 -12.21 -4.26 -15.52
CA MET A 133 -12.21 -4.79 -16.88
C MET A 133 -11.38 -6.07 -16.92
N LEU A 134 -11.97 -7.17 -17.40
CA LEU A 134 -11.21 -8.38 -17.66
C LEU A 134 -10.13 -8.08 -18.70
N ASN A 135 -8.87 -8.15 -18.29
CA ASN A 135 -7.72 -8.01 -19.15
C ASN A 135 -7.03 -9.38 -19.31
N PRO A 136 -7.28 -10.13 -20.38
CA PRO A 136 -6.72 -11.48 -20.55
C PRO A 136 -5.25 -11.47 -21.02
N THR A 137 -4.46 -10.47 -20.63
CA THR A 137 -3.03 -10.44 -20.91
C THR A 137 -2.30 -11.54 -20.13
N SER A 138 -1.16 -11.95 -20.67
CA SER A 138 -0.26 -12.93 -20.03
C SER A 138 0.25 -12.48 -18.65
N PHE A 139 0.21 -11.19 -18.35
CA PHE A 139 0.61 -10.64 -17.05
C PHE A 139 -0.53 -10.63 -16.02
N PHE A 140 -1.71 -10.14 -16.40
CA PHE A 140 -2.79 -9.86 -15.45
C PHE A 140 -3.34 -11.13 -14.79
N LEU A 141 -3.59 -12.20 -15.55
CA LEU A 141 -4.18 -13.43 -15.00
C LEU A 141 -3.27 -14.12 -13.97
N PRO A 142 -1.96 -14.32 -14.22
CA PRO A 142 -1.05 -14.82 -13.20
C PRO A 142 -0.92 -13.89 -11.98
N TYR A 143 -0.86 -12.58 -12.22
CA TYR A 143 -0.77 -11.58 -11.14
C TYR A 143 -1.99 -11.65 -10.20
N VAL A 144 -3.21 -11.60 -10.74
CA VAL A 144 -4.44 -11.67 -9.94
C VAL A 144 -4.48 -12.97 -9.14
N LYS A 145 -4.06 -14.09 -9.73
CA LYS A 145 -3.98 -15.38 -9.02
C LYS A 145 -2.99 -15.35 -7.84
N ALA A 146 -1.85 -14.69 -8.00
CA ALA A 146 -0.84 -14.55 -6.95
C ALA A 146 -1.22 -13.52 -5.87
N SER A 147 -2.02 -12.51 -6.21
CA SER A 147 -2.45 -11.43 -5.31
C SER A 147 -3.65 -11.77 -4.40
N GLY A 148 -4.15 -13.01 -4.44
CA GLY A 148 -5.32 -13.42 -3.66
C GLY A 148 -6.65 -13.31 -4.42
N GLY A 149 -6.59 -13.03 -5.72
CA GLY A 149 -7.75 -12.98 -6.61
C GLY A 149 -8.49 -11.64 -6.58
N VAL A 150 -9.58 -11.57 -7.35
CA VAL A 150 -10.39 -10.36 -7.53
C VAL A 150 -10.89 -9.80 -6.19
N PHE A 151 -11.20 -10.65 -5.21
CA PHE A 151 -11.72 -10.19 -3.92
C PHE A 151 -10.66 -9.47 -3.07
N LEU A 152 -9.44 -10.01 -2.99
CA LEU A 152 -8.39 -9.45 -2.13
C LEU A 152 -7.61 -8.33 -2.79
N ASP A 153 -7.45 -8.37 -4.11
CA ASP A 153 -6.68 -7.35 -4.81
C ASP A 153 -7.57 -6.21 -5.32
N LEU A 154 -8.77 -6.50 -5.80
CA LEU A 154 -9.60 -5.50 -6.48
C LEU A 154 -10.77 -5.03 -5.62
N ASN A 155 -11.63 -5.96 -5.17
CA ASN A 155 -12.82 -5.62 -4.37
C ASN A 155 -12.52 -5.25 -2.92
N ILE A 156 -11.26 -5.36 -2.46
CA ILE A 156 -10.91 -4.98 -1.10
C ILE A 156 -11.23 -3.51 -0.80
N HIS A 157 -11.23 -2.64 -1.81
CA HIS A 157 -11.70 -1.27 -1.67
C HIS A 157 -13.19 -1.17 -1.34
N ASP A 158 -14.02 -2.07 -1.89
CA ASP A 158 -15.47 -2.09 -1.62
C ASP A 158 -15.79 -2.57 -0.20
N ILE A 159 -14.92 -3.42 0.36
CA ILE A 159 -15.02 -3.91 1.74
C ILE A 159 -14.52 -2.86 2.73
N ASP A 160 -13.52 -2.07 2.33
CA ASP A 160 -12.88 -1.06 3.16
C ASP A 160 -13.70 0.23 3.33
N LEU A 161 -14.52 0.57 2.31
CA LEU A 161 -15.46 1.70 2.27
C LEU A 161 -16.72 1.44 3.08
#